data_AF-A0A7X0CC64-F1
#
_entry.id   AF-A0A7X0CC64-F1
#
_cell.length_a   1.000
_cell.length_b   1.000
_cell.length_c   1.000
_cell.angle_alpha   90.00
_cell.angle_beta   90.00
_cell.angle_gamma   90.00
#
_symmetry.space_group_name_H-M   'P 1'
#
loop_
_entity.id
_entity.type
_entity.pdbx_description
1 polymer ?
#
loop_
_entity_poly.entity_id
_entity_poly.type
_entity_poly.pdbx_seq_one_letter_code
_entity_poly.pdbx_strand_id
1 'polypeptide(L)'
;MARTRDEALLYLDLTPCACGSVETPWESGVVGVAEQLAVAYAGTCADCGAGREYVFGLPERETAPKGWPTFGGPEPSQLIDAGEWLWVADQWASSVPPDPEEGARALAMARAAVEEVLKFVPDGADRVPDQAFWADRGLRVYTAEPGRFRVERLLVVKDAYRDA
;
A
#
# COMPACT_ATOMS: atom_id res chain seq x y z
N MET A 1 12.06 3.33 -1.04
CA MET A 1 12.26 2.21 -1.99
C MET A 1 10.90 1.55 -2.22
N ALA A 2 10.55 1.20 -3.46
CA ALA A 2 9.36 0.37 -3.71
C ALA A 2 9.81 -1.10 -3.71
N ARG A 3 9.16 -1.95 -2.91
CA ARG A 3 9.54 -3.36 -2.79
C ARG A 3 8.93 -4.20 -3.92
N THR A 4 7.82 -3.74 -4.49
CA THR A 4 7.15 -4.34 -5.66
C THR A 4 6.53 -3.27 -6.55
N ARG A 5 6.21 -3.63 -7.80
CA ARG A 5 5.50 -2.76 -8.73
C ARG A 5 4.11 -2.39 -8.21
N ASP A 6 3.39 -3.34 -7.63
CA ASP A 6 2.04 -3.10 -7.09
C ASP A 6 2.07 -2.09 -5.93
N GLU A 7 3.10 -2.14 -5.07
CA GLU A 7 3.28 -1.14 -4.02
C GLU A 7 3.58 0.25 -4.61
N ALA A 8 4.45 0.33 -5.62
CA ALA A 8 4.75 1.61 -6.27
C ALA A 8 3.49 2.25 -6.87
N LEU A 9 2.70 1.47 -7.61
CA LEU A 9 1.45 1.95 -8.20
C LEU A 9 0.44 2.37 -7.13
N LEU A 10 0.27 1.57 -6.08
CA LEU A 10 -0.62 1.94 -4.97
C LEU A 10 -0.18 3.25 -4.31
N TYR A 11 1.12 3.45 -4.10
CA TYR A 11 1.63 4.73 -3.56
C TYR A 11 1.27 5.90 -4.48
N LEU A 12 1.39 5.73 -5.80
CA LEU A 12 1.01 6.76 -6.78
C LEU A 12 -0.49 7.08 -6.74
N ASP A 13 -1.33 6.06 -6.54
CA ASP A 13 -2.79 6.21 -6.40
C ASP A 13 -3.18 6.89 -5.07
N LEU A 14 -2.41 6.66 -4.00
CA LEU A 14 -2.63 7.28 -2.69
C LEU A 14 -2.12 8.71 -2.59
N THR A 15 -1.25 9.11 -3.53
CA THR A 15 -0.60 10.41 -3.56
C THR A 15 -1.26 11.28 -4.63
N PRO A 16 -2.30 12.07 -4.33
CA PRO A 16 -2.93 12.92 -5.32
C PRO A 16 -1.98 14.02 -5.81
N CYS A 17 -2.25 14.53 -7.02
CA CYS A 17 -1.72 15.80 -7.49
C CYS A 17 -2.10 16.94 -6.53
N ALA A 18 -1.37 18.06 -6.57
CA ALA A 18 -1.71 19.26 -5.79
C ALA A 18 -3.14 19.78 -6.06
N CYS A 19 -3.72 19.49 -7.22
CA CYS A 19 -5.12 19.80 -7.53
C CYS A 19 -6.14 18.83 -6.90
N GLY A 20 -5.68 17.75 -6.26
CA GLY A 20 -6.51 16.71 -5.64
C GLY A 20 -6.77 15.48 -6.52
N SER A 21 -6.48 15.54 -7.82
CA SER A 21 -6.69 14.42 -8.73
C SER A 21 -5.65 13.32 -8.57
N VAL A 22 -6.07 12.06 -8.67
CA VAL A 22 -5.17 10.90 -8.75
C VAL A 22 -4.93 10.44 -10.19
N GLU A 23 -5.71 10.95 -11.15
CA GLU A 23 -5.67 10.54 -12.54
C GLU A 23 -4.39 11.02 -13.23
N THR A 24 -3.49 10.09 -13.51
CA THR A 24 -2.24 10.34 -14.22
C THR A 24 -1.85 9.09 -15.02
N PRO A 25 -1.83 9.15 -16.37
CA PRO A 25 -1.31 8.06 -17.18
C PRO A 25 0.20 7.99 -16.98
N TRP A 26 0.64 7.04 -16.16
CA TRP A 26 2.05 6.86 -15.83
C TRP A 26 2.79 6.09 -16.92
N GLU A 27 3.90 6.66 -17.38
CA GLU A 27 4.95 5.94 -18.08
C GLU A 27 6.05 5.56 -17.08
N SER A 28 6.64 4.38 -17.24
CA SER A 28 7.67 3.89 -16.31
C SER A 28 8.90 3.35 -17.03
N GLY A 29 10.08 3.56 -16.44
CA GLY A 29 11.35 3.03 -16.95
C GLY A 29 12.41 2.88 -15.87
N VAL A 30 13.39 2.01 -16.11
CA VAL A 30 14.55 1.85 -15.23
C VAL A 30 15.55 2.97 -15.50
N VAL A 31 16.01 3.64 -14.44
CA VAL A 31 16.96 4.75 -14.49
C VAL A 31 18.11 4.51 -13.52
N GLY A 32 19.27 5.12 -13.78
CA GLY A 32 20.40 5.14 -12.86
C GLY A 32 20.38 6.40 -11.99
N VAL A 33 20.50 6.25 -10.67
CA VAL A 33 20.56 7.36 -9.69
C VAL A 33 21.72 7.09 -8.74
N ALA A 34 22.74 7.95 -8.73
CA ALA A 34 23.90 7.86 -7.83
C ALA A 34 24.47 6.42 -7.71
N GLU A 35 24.76 5.80 -8.87
CA GLU A 35 25.29 4.43 -9.00
C GLU A 35 24.33 3.28 -8.62
N GLN A 36 23.08 3.59 -8.30
CA GLN A 36 22.02 2.61 -8.02
C GLN A 36 20.96 2.58 -9.13
N LEU A 37 20.28 1.45 -9.29
CA LEU A 37 19.13 1.34 -10.19
C LEU A 37 17.84 1.73 -9.46
N ALA A 38 17.00 2.46 -10.16
CA ALA A 38 15.69 2.88 -9.71
C ALA A 38 14.66 2.71 -10.84
N VAL A 39 13.38 2.70 -10.48
CA VAL A 39 12.28 2.86 -11.44
C VAL A 39 11.73 4.26 -11.32
N ALA A 40 11.68 4.98 -12.45
CA ALA A 40 11.04 6.27 -12.56
C ALA A 40 9.62 6.10 -13.13
N TYR A 41 8.68 6.85 -12.57
CA TYR A 41 7.32 7.01 -13.07
C TYR A 41 7.13 8.48 -13.40
N ALA A 42 6.80 8.79 -14.65
CA ALA A 42 6.53 10.13 -15.12
C ALA A 42 5.18 10.19 -15.83
N GLY A 43 4.48 11.31 -15.67
CA GLY A 43 3.19 11.50 -16.29
C GLY A 43 2.70 12.93 -16.14
N THR A 44 1.55 13.21 -16.72
CA THR A 44 0.88 14.51 -16.59
C THR A 44 -0.48 14.31 -15.94
N CYS A 45 -0.82 15.10 -14.93
CA CYS A 45 -2.15 15.05 -14.31
C CYS A 45 -3.22 15.33 -15.36
N ALA A 46 -4.19 14.41 -15.49
CA ALA A 46 -5.24 14.51 -16.51
C ALA A 46 -6.12 15.76 -16.33
N ASP A 47 -6.28 16.23 -15.09
CA ASP A 47 -7.19 17.33 -14.77
C ASP A 47 -6.55 18.71 -14.87
N CYS A 48 -5.32 18.88 -14.38
CA CYS A 48 -4.66 20.19 -14.31
C CYS A 48 -3.43 20.33 -15.22
N GLY A 49 -3.01 19.27 -15.91
CA GLY A 49 -1.86 19.32 -16.81
C GLY A 49 -0.49 19.43 -16.11
N ALA A 50 -0.43 19.33 -14.78
CA ALA A 50 0.84 19.39 -14.06
C ALA A 50 1.67 18.12 -14.30
N GLY A 51 2.95 18.30 -14.64
CA GLY A 51 3.92 17.21 -14.70
C GLY A 51 4.13 16.60 -13.32
N ARG A 52 4.15 15.27 -13.24
CA ARG A 52 4.39 14.50 -12.02
C ARG A 52 5.48 13.49 -12.29
N GLU A 53 6.41 13.37 -11.35
CA GLU A 53 7.51 12.40 -11.45
C GLU A 53 7.81 11.82 -10.06
N TYR A 54 8.01 10.51 -10.01
CA TYR A 54 8.41 9.78 -8.81
C TYR A 54 9.51 8.78 -9.18
N VAL A 55 10.52 8.67 -8.32
CA VAL A 55 11.62 7.74 -8.50
C VAL A 55 11.72 6.85 -7.27
N PHE A 56 11.65 5.54 -7.48
CA PHE A 56 11.77 4.55 -6.42
C PHE A 56 13.03 3.72 -6.65
N GLY A 57 13.92 3.67 -5.65
CA GLY A 57 15.02 2.71 -5.66
C GLY A 57 14.47 1.28 -5.81
N LEU A 58 15.20 0.44 -6.55
CA LEU A 58 14.89 -0.99 -6.67
C LEU A 58 15.48 -1.77 -5.49
N PRO A 59 14.81 -2.82 -5.01
CA PRO A 59 15.39 -3.69 -3.99
C PRO A 59 16.58 -4.46 -4.57
N GLU A 60 17.58 -4.76 -3.74
CA GLU A 60 18.73 -5.58 -4.16
C GLU A 60 18.32 -6.97 -4.67
N ARG A 61 17.19 -7.48 -4.17
CA ARG A 61 16.59 -8.73 -4.59
C ARG A 61 15.10 -8.53 -4.85
N GLU A 62 14.66 -8.91 -6.03
CA GLU A 62 13.24 -8.88 -6.38
C GLU A 62 12.43 -9.81 -5.47
N THR A 63 11.24 -9.35 -5.08
CA THR A 63 10.27 -10.21 -4.39
C THR A 63 9.58 -11.09 -5.42
N ALA A 64 9.78 -12.40 -5.32
CA ALA A 64 9.04 -13.35 -6.14
C ALA A 64 7.53 -13.26 -5.84
N PRO A 65 6.67 -13.21 -6.87
CA PRO A 65 5.22 -13.23 -6.68
C PRO A 65 4.81 -14.51 -5.93
N LYS A 66 4.12 -14.36 -4.80
CA LYS A 66 3.53 -15.48 -4.05
C LYS A 66 2.04 -15.65 -4.29
N GLY A 67 1.42 -14.70 -4.98
CA GLY A 67 -0.02 -14.61 -5.24
C GLY A 67 -0.37 -13.24 -5.82
N TRP A 68 -1.66 -12.96 -5.97
CA TRP A 68 -2.13 -11.65 -6.40
C TRP A 68 -3.05 -11.04 -5.33
N PRO A 69 -2.90 -9.75 -4.98
CA PRO A 69 -1.81 -8.84 -5.38
C PRO A 69 -0.45 -9.22 -4.78
N THR A 70 0.66 -8.70 -5.32
CA THR A 70 2.00 -8.86 -4.74
C THR A 70 2.47 -7.53 -4.15
N PHE A 71 2.04 -7.23 -2.92
CA PHE A 71 2.62 -6.11 -2.16
C PHE A 71 3.88 -6.53 -1.42
N GLY A 72 4.88 -5.64 -1.46
CA GLY A 72 5.95 -5.66 -0.47
C GLY A 72 6.92 -6.84 -0.57
N GLY A 73 7.74 -6.96 0.47
CA GLY A 73 8.60 -8.11 0.78
C GLY A 73 8.30 -8.61 2.20
N PRO A 74 9.22 -9.32 2.87
CA PRO A 74 9.06 -9.66 4.29
C PRO A 74 9.11 -8.43 5.21
N GLU A 75 9.92 -7.43 4.85
CA GLU A 75 10.09 -6.19 5.60
C GLU A 75 8.86 -5.27 5.47
N PRO A 76 8.59 -4.38 6.45
CA PRO A 76 7.53 -3.37 6.36
C PRO A 76 7.74 -2.36 5.22
N SER A 77 6.66 -1.68 4.84
CA SER A 77 6.73 -0.63 3.81
C SER A 77 7.51 0.59 4.28
N GLN A 78 8.21 1.22 3.34
CA GLN A 78 8.82 2.54 3.52
C GLN A 78 8.07 3.64 2.75
N LEU A 79 7.02 3.28 2.00
CA LEU A 79 6.25 4.19 1.16
C LEU A 79 4.88 4.49 1.76
N ILE A 80 4.21 3.46 2.26
CA ILE A 80 2.84 3.50 2.76
C ILE A 80 2.88 3.09 4.22
N ASP A 81 2.37 3.95 5.10
CA ASP A 81 2.41 3.70 6.53
C ASP A 81 1.36 2.66 6.98
N ALA A 82 1.44 2.21 8.22
CA ALA A 82 0.52 1.18 8.73
C ALA A 82 -0.95 1.63 8.70
N GLY A 83 -1.22 2.92 8.92
CA GLY A 83 -2.58 3.46 8.91
C GLY A 83 -3.15 3.59 7.50
N GLU A 84 -2.32 3.96 6.52
CA GLU A 84 -2.71 4.01 5.11
C GLU A 84 -2.99 2.61 4.55
N TRP A 85 -2.20 1.60 4.92
CA TRP A 85 -2.50 0.21 4.58
C TRP A 85 -3.86 -0.25 5.12
N LEU A 86 -4.17 0.08 6.39
CA LEU A 86 -5.48 -0.28 6.94
C LEU A 86 -6.62 0.49 6.25
N TRP A 87 -6.39 1.74 5.85
CA TRP A 87 -7.34 2.49 5.05
C TRP A 87 -7.59 1.84 3.68
N VAL A 88 -6.53 1.37 3.00
CA VAL A 88 -6.66 0.62 1.73
C VAL A 88 -7.49 -0.64 1.94
N ALA A 89 -7.25 -1.39 3.01
CA ALA A 89 -8.03 -2.57 3.34
C ALA A 89 -9.53 -2.24 3.49
N ASP A 90 -9.85 -1.15 4.19
CA ASP A 90 -11.24 -0.70 4.37
C ASP A 90 -11.90 -0.28 3.07
N GLN A 91 -11.18 0.41 2.18
CA GLN A 91 -11.74 0.82 0.89
C GLN A 91 -12.19 -0.40 0.07
N TRP A 92 -11.32 -1.41 -0.06
CA TRP A 92 -11.63 -2.63 -0.81
C TRP A 92 -12.74 -3.46 -0.14
N ALA A 93 -12.69 -3.62 1.18
CA ALA A 93 -13.68 -4.41 1.91
C ALA A 93 -15.06 -3.73 2.00
N SER A 94 -15.13 -2.39 1.92
CA SER A 94 -16.40 -1.65 1.96
C SER A 94 -17.17 -1.66 0.64
N SER A 95 -16.50 -2.00 -0.47
CA SER A 95 -17.03 -1.88 -1.82
C SER A 95 -16.87 -3.18 -2.62
N VAL A 96 -17.13 -4.32 -1.98
CA VAL A 96 -17.03 -5.66 -2.61
C VAL A 96 -18.09 -5.78 -3.72
N PRO A 97 -17.69 -6.02 -4.98
CA PRO A 97 -18.63 -6.23 -6.07
C PRO A 97 -19.53 -7.46 -5.85
N PRO A 98 -20.77 -7.47 -6.37
CA PRO A 98 -21.66 -8.62 -6.26
C PRO A 98 -21.24 -9.79 -7.16
N ASP A 99 -20.43 -9.52 -8.19
CA ASP A 99 -19.82 -10.58 -9.00
C ASP A 99 -18.84 -11.38 -8.12
N PRO A 100 -18.97 -12.72 -8.05
CA PRO A 100 -18.13 -13.51 -7.15
C PRO A 100 -16.63 -13.44 -7.44
N GLU A 101 -16.22 -13.33 -8.71
CA GLU A 101 -14.81 -13.30 -9.06
C GLU A 101 -14.20 -11.94 -8.72
N GLU A 102 -14.89 -10.85 -9.07
CA GLU A 102 -14.48 -9.49 -8.71
C GLU A 102 -14.53 -9.28 -7.20
N GLY A 103 -15.53 -9.84 -6.52
CA GLY A 103 -15.66 -9.84 -5.07
C GLY A 103 -14.49 -10.53 -4.37
N ALA A 104 -14.11 -11.72 -4.82
CA ALA A 104 -12.95 -12.44 -4.31
C ALA A 104 -11.64 -11.66 -4.53
N ARG A 105 -11.50 -10.98 -5.67
CA ARG A 105 -10.33 -10.11 -5.94
C ARG A 105 -10.28 -8.90 -4.99
N ALA A 106 -11.41 -8.25 -4.73
CA ALA A 106 -11.48 -7.14 -3.78
C ALA A 106 -11.10 -7.58 -2.35
N LEU A 107 -11.60 -8.74 -1.91
CA LEU A 107 -11.26 -9.31 -0.61
C LEU A 107 -9.79 -9.74 -0.51
N ALA A 108 -9.22 -10.29 -1.60
CA ALA A 108 -7.79 -10.60 -1.67
C ALA A 108 -6.92 -9.33 -1.53
N MET A 109 -7.32 -8.22 -2.17
CA MET A 109 -6.66 -6.91 -2.00
C MET A 109 -6.74 -6.42 -0.55
N ALA A 110 -7.92 -6.48 0.06
CA ALA A 110 -8.13 -6.05 1.44
C ALA A 110 -7.28 -6.88 2.41
N ARG A 111 -7.23 -8.20 2.22
CA ARG A 111 -6.40 -9.12 3.00
C ARG A 111 -4.92 -8.82 2.86
N ALA A 112 -4.43 -8.65 1.63
CA ALA A 112 -3.02 -8.35 1.39
C ALA A 112 -2.60 -7.02 2.06
N ALA A 113 -3.49 -6.01 2.04
CA ALA A 113 -3.25 -4.75 2.74
C ALA A 113 -3.16 -4.93 4.27
N VAL A 114 -4.01 -5.76 4.90
CA VAL A 114 -3.87 -6.09 6.33
C VAL A 114 -2.59 -6.87 6.63
N GLU A 115 -2.18 -7.76 5.73
CA GLU A 115 -0.89 -8.47 5.84
C GLU A 115 0.30 -7.50 5.80
N GLU A 116 0.23 -6.39 5.05
CA GLU A 116 1.23 -5.32 5.09
C GLU A 116 1.23 -4.58 6.44
N VAL A 117 0.07 -4.31 7.05
CA VAL A 117 0.00 -3.70 8.40
C VAL A 117 0.72 -4.57 9.43
N LEU A 118 0.52 -5.88 9.38
CA LEU A 118 1.14 -6.83 10.32
C LEU A 118 2.67 -6.83 10.25
N LYS A 119 3.28 -6.49 9.10
CA LYS A 119 4.75 -6.42 8.95
C LYS A 119 5.38 -5.27 9.74
N PHE A 120 4.60 -4.29 10.18
CA PHE A 120 5.07 -3.22 11.04
C PHE A 120 5.17 -3.61 12.52
N VAL A 121 4.62 -4.76 12.90
CA VAL A 121 4.64 -5.22 14.28
C VAL A 121 5.99 -5.91 14.56
N PRO A 122 6.80 -5.40 15.51
CA PRO A 122 8.03 -6.08 15.90
C PRO A 122 7.76 -7.44 16.54
N ASP A 123 8.72 -8.36 16.45
CA ASP A 123 8.63 -9.67 17.09
C ASP A 123 8.30 -9.56 18.59
N GLY A 124 7.24 -10.27 19.01
CA GLY A 124 6.78 -10.29 20.40
C GLY A 124 5.93 -9.08 20.84
N ALA A 125 5.72 -8.09 19.98
CA ALA A 125 4.80 -6.99 20.24
C ALA A 125 3.34 -7.40 19.99
N ASP A 126 2.41 -6.74 20.68
CA ASP A 126 0.96 -6.99 20.58
C ASP A 126 0.23 -5.95 19.73
N ARG A 127 0.94 -4.94 19.24
CA ARG A 127 0.39 -3.82 18.45
C ARG A 127 1.42 -3.22 17.52
N VAL A 128 0.93 -2.54 16.48
CA VAL A 128 1.75 -1.67 15.63
C VAL A 128 2.30 -0.51 16.48
N PRO A 129 3.60 -0.19 16.37
CA PRO A 129 4.22 0.84 17.19
C PRO A 129 3.93 2.24 16.62
N ASP A 130 3.96 3.28 17.47
CA ASP A 130 3.48 4.62 17.11
C ASP A 130 4.30 5.26 15.95
N GLN A 131 5.57 4.91 15.81
CA GLN A 131 6.42 5.38 14.70
C GLN A 131 6.05 4.82 13.33
N ALA A 132 5.17 3.82 13.26
CA ALA A 132 4.68 3.26 11.99
C ALA A 132 3.55 4.09 11.36
N PHE A 133 3.23 5.24 11.94
CA PHE A 133 2.25 6.21 11.44
C PHE A 133 2.95 7.54 11.18
N TRP A 134 3.21 7.85 9.91
CA TRP A 134 3.92 9.07 9.51
C TRP A 134 3.17 9.89 8.47
N ALA A 135 2.22 9.28 7.75
CA ALA A 135 1.37 9.96 6.80
C ALA A 135 0.15 10.56 7.51
N ASP A 136 -0.27 11.76 7.10
CA ASP A 136 -1.44 12.43 7.68
C ASP A 136 -2.70 11.55 7.61
N ARG A 137 -2.89 10.82 6.51
CA ARG A 137 -4.00 9.88 6.35
C ARG A 137 -3.90 8.73 7.35
N GLY A 138 -2.72 8.11 7.46
CA GLY A 138 -2.48 7.01 8.39
C GLY A 138 -2.69 7.41 9.84
N LEU A 139 -2.19 8.59 10.23
CA LEU A 139 -2.42 9.17 11.56
C LEU A 139 -3.90 9.40 11.85
N ARG A 140 -4.70 9.88 10.88
CA ARG A 140 -6.16 10.02 11.06
C ARG A 140 -6.84 8.67 11.30
N VAL A 141 -6.44 7.63 10.57
CA VAL A 141 -6.99 6.27 10.75
C VAL A 141 -6.62 5.73 12.14
N TYR A 142 -5.35 5.88 12.54
CA TYR A 142 -4.87 5.46 13.85
C TYR A 142 -5.60 6.17 14.98
N THR A 143 -5.65 7.50 14.94
CA THR A 143 -6.25 8.31 16.01
C THR A 143 -7.76 8.12 16.15
N ALA A 144 -8.47 7.78 15.06
CA ALA A 144 -9.89 7.49 15.10
C ALA A 144 -10.23 6.21 15.88
N GLU A 145 -9.44 5.14 15.71
CA GLU A 145 -9.65 3.87 16.42
C GLU A 145 -8.32 3.10 16.64
N PRO A 146 -7.49 3.50 17.62
CA PRO A 146 -6.16 2.90 17.83
C PRO A 146 -6.19 1.39 18.08
N GLY A 147 -7.30 0.90 18.66
CA GLY A 147 -7.50 -0.51 18.96
C GLY A 147 -7.48 -1.43 17.73
N ARG A 148 -7.71 -0.89 16.52
CA ARG A 148 -7.63 -1.64 15.25
C ARG A 148 -6.24 -2.13 14.91
N PHE A 149 -5.21 -1.53 15.50
CA PHE A 149 -3.80 -1.84 15.24
C PHE A 149 -3.20 -2.82 16.26
N ARG A 150 -4.05 -3.48 17.05
CA ARG A 150 -3.65 -4.65 17.86
C ARG A 150 -3.54 -5.88 16.97
N VAL A 151 -2.51 -6.69 17.19
CA VAL A 151 -2.22 -7.92 16.42
C VAL A 151 -3.43 -8.84 16.40
N GLU A 152 -4.05 -9.09 17.54
CA GLU A 152 -5.23 -9.95 17.64
C GLU A 152 -6.36 -9.49 16.70
N ARG A 153 -6.66 -8.20 16.69
CA ARG A 153 -7.73 -7.63 15.86
C ARG A 153 -7.36 -7.66 14.37
N LEU A 154 -6.11 -7.37 14.02
CA LEU A 154 -5.62 -7.45 12.64
C LEU A 154 -5.70 -8.88 12.10
N LEU A 155 -5.35 -9.89 12.91
CA LEU A 155 -5.45 -11.29 12.53
C LEU A 155 -6.90 -11.71 12.29
N VAL A 156 -7.83 -11.32 13.17
CA VAL A 156 -9.27 -11.58 12.98
C VAL A 156 -9.79 -10.97 11.69
N VAL A 157 -9.45 -9.72 11.39
CA VAL A 157 -9.88 -9.04 10.15
C VAL A 157 -9.28 -9.74 8.92
N LYS A 158 -7.98 -10.07 8.96
CA LYS A 158 -7.31 -10.79 7.87
C LYS A 158 -7.98 -12.13 7.57
N ASP A 159 -8.30 -12.90 8.61
CA ASP A 159 -8.90 -14.22 8.46
C ASP A 159 -10.35 -14.12 7.95
N ALA A 160 -11.10 -13.09 8.35
CA ALA A 160 -12.45 -12.84 7.83
C ALA A 160 -12.49 -12.64 6.31
N TYR A 161 -11.44 -12.06 5.70
CA TYR A 161 -11.35 -11.88 4.25
C TYR A 161 -10.96 -13.16 3.48
N ARG A 162 -10.52 -14.22 4.17
CA ARG A 162 -10.22 -15.53 3.54
C ARG A 162 -11.48 -16.37 3.35
N ASP A 163 -12.44 -16.22 4.26
CA ASP A 163 -13.58 -17.11 4.42
C ASP A 163 -14.89 -16.54 3.81
N ALA A 164 -14.77 -15.49 2.99
CA ALA A 164 -15.87 -14.73 2.37
C ALA A 164 -16.00 -14.98 0.86
#